data_AF-A0A1M2YGB4-F1
#
_entry.id   AF-A0A1M2YGB4-F1
#
_cell.length_a   1.000
_cell.length_b   1.000
_cell.length_c   1.000
_cell.angle_alpha   90.00
_cell.angle_beta   90.00
_cell.angle_gamma   90.00
#
_symmetry.space_group_name_H-M   'P 1'
#
loop_
_entity.id
_entity.type
_entity.pdbx_description
1 polymer ?
#
loop_
_entity_poly.entity_id
_entity_poly.type
_entity_poly.pdbx_seq_one_letter_code
_entity_poly.pdbx_strand_id
1 'polypeptide(L)'
;MGMKNQKAQSAMEYLMTYGWAILIIAIVLAALFSLGIFSSSSFTGTTCIASSGFLCSSPVWTSGTLHVTLGQSTGTSWTGVSFFFVPSGVADPTTAAQVTSANYVIASLSPSTTDLSSGQTVSADFTLNGTSQPTGADFSTAPGTSASGTIWVVYNTPSASGLLSQIATTTLKES
;
A
#
# COMPACT_ATOMS: atom_id res chain seq x y z
N MET A 1 -55.20 -32.00 31.64
CA MET A 1 -53.80 -31.57 31.86
C MET A 1 -53.08 -31.60 30.51
N GLY A 2 -53.21 -30.52 29.74
CA GLY A 2 -52.61 -30.41 28.41
C GLY A 2 -51.45 -29.42 28.43
N MET A 3 -50.38 -29.75 27.70
CA MET A 3 -49.69 -28.92 26.69
C MET A 3 -48.21 -29.29 26.55
N LYS A 4 -47.96 -30.19 25.58
CA LYS A 4 -46.85 -30.22 24.60
C LYS A 4 -45.52 -29.53 24.98
N ASN A 5 -44.59 -30.29 25.57
CA ASN A 5 -43.15 -30.03 25.52
C ASN A 5 -42.47 -30.85 24.39
N GLN A 6 -42.99 -30.74 23.17
CA GLN A 6 -42.48 -31.47 22.00
C GLN A 6 -41.50 -30.64 21.14
N LYS A 7 -41.15 -29.41 21.56
CA LYS A 7 -40.29 -28.50 20.77
C LYS A 7 -38.78 -28.72 20.95
N ALA A 8 -38.34 -29.30 22.07
CA ALA A 8 -36.92 -29.52 22.34
C ALA A 8 -36.36 -30.80 21.70
N GLN A 9 -37.19 -31.82 21.47
CA GLN A 9 -36.75 -33.11 20.93
C GLN A 9 -36.46 -33.05 19.43
N SER A 10 -37.18 -32.25 18.66
CA SER A 10 -36.88 -32.07 17.23
C SER A 10 -35.60 -31.25 16.99
N ALA A 11 -35.23 -30.34 17.88
CA ALA A 11 -34.00 -29.54 17.72
C ALA A 11 -32.72 -30.37 17.93
N MET A 12 -32.76 -31.41 18.78
CA MET A 12 -31.59 -32.27 19.02
C MET A 12 -31.34 -33.28 17.88
N GLU A 13 -32.36 -33.66 17.11
CA GLU A 13 -32.22 -34.57 15.97
C GLU A 13 -31.57 -33.86 14.75
N TYR A 14 -31.89 -32.58 14.54
CA TYR A 14 -31.22 -31.76 13.53
C TYR A 14 -29.78 -31.43 13.92
N LEU A 15 -29.47 -31.21 15.21
CA LEU A 15 -28.11 -30.93 15.66
C LEU A 15 -27.18 -32.15 15.47
N MET A 16 -27.71 -33.37 15.61
CA MET A 16 -26.92 -34.60 15.44
C MET A 16 -26.61 -34.93 13.97
N THR A 17 -27.49 -34.60 13.03
CA THR A 17 -27.30 -34.88 11.59
C THR A 17 -26.47 -33.81 10.89
N TYR A 18 -26.64 -32.54 11.27
CA TYR A 18 -25.77 -31.45 10.81
C TYR A 18 -24.46 -31.34 11.63
N GLY A 19 -24.31 -32.11 12.71
CA GLY A 19 -23.11 -32.13 13.54
C GLY A 19 -21.86 -32.51 12.74
N TRP A 20 -22.00 -33.40 11.75
CA TRP A 20 -20.91 -33.73 10.81
C TRP A 20 -20.54 -32.54 9.93
N ALA A 21 -21.52 -31.76 9.45
CA ALA A 21 -21.25 -30.57 8.64
C ALA A 21 -20.52 -29.48 9.45
N ILE A 22 -20.93 -29.25 10.70
CA ILE A 22 -20.24 -28.30 11.60
C ILE A 22 -18.82 -28.77 11.92
N LEU A 23 -18.62 -30.08 12.12
CA LEU A 23 -17.29 -30.65 12.37
C LEU A 23 -16.38 -30.45 11.16
N ILE A 24 -16.87 -30.67 9.93
CA ILE A 24 -16.10 -30.40 8.72
C ILE A 24 -15.73 -28.92 8.63
N ILE A 25 -16.67 -28.00 8.85
CA ILE A 25 -16.40 -26.56 8.80
C ILE A 25 -15.32 -26.19 9.84
N ALA A 26 -15.39 -26.73 11.06
CA ALA A 26 -14.39 -26.48 12.10
C ALA A 26 -12.99 -26.98 11.70
N ILE A 27 -12.89 -28.16 11.09
CA ILE A 27 -11.62 -28.69 10.57
C ILE A 27 -11.08 -27.81 9.43
N VAL A 28 -11.94 -27.39 8.50
CA VAL A 28 -11.55 -26.52 7.38
C VAL A 28 -11.05 -25.17 7.91
N LEU A 29 -11.74 -24.55 8.86
CA LEU A 29 -11.29 -23.31 9.49
C LEU A 29 -9.96 -23.48 10.25
N ALA A 30 -9.78 -24.60 10.97
CA ALA A 30 -8.52 -24.89 11.65
C ALA A 30 -7.37 -25.10 10.65
N ALA A 31 -7.61 -25.81 9.54
CA ALA A 31 -6.65 -26.00 8.47
C ALA A 31 -6.32 -24.67 7.78
N LEU A 32 -7.31 -23.85 7.46
CA LEU A 32 -7.12 -22.51 6.85
C LEU A 32 -6.36 -21.57 7.80
N PHE A 33 -6.62 -21.63 9.11
CA PHE A 33 -5.88 -20.87 10.11
C PHE A 33 -4.41 -21.33 10.19
N SER A 34 -4.17 -22.65 10.16
CA SER A 34 -2.82 -23.22 10.12
C SER A 34 -2.07 -22.95 8.81
N LEU A 35 -2.80 -22.80 7.69
CA LEU A 35 -2.27 -22.40 6.39
C LEU A 35 -2.04 -20.88 6.28
N GLY A 36 -2.39 -20.12 7.33
CA GLY A 36 -2.10 -18.69 7.40
C GLY A 36 -2.89 -17.82 6.43
N ILE A 37 -3.99 -18.32 5.84
CA ILE A 37 -4.79 -17.54 4.87
C ILE A 37 -5.48 -16.32 5.50
N PHE A 38 -5.70 -16.37 6.82
CA PHE A 38 -6.18 -15.25 7.62
C PHE A 38 -5.05 -14.47 8.29
N SER A 39 -3.79 -14.82 8.03
CA SER A 39 -2.70 -13.97 8.44
C SER A 39 -2.79 -12.71 7.58
N SER A 40 -3.08 -11.58 8.23
CA SER A 40 -2.94 -10.25 7.63
C SER A 40 -1.55 -10.07 7.01
N SER A 41 -0.57 -10.84 7.48
CA SER A 41 0.79 -10.92 6.94
C SER A 41 0.85 -11.39 5.48
N SER A 42 -0.05 -12.27 5.04
CA SER A 42 -0.09 -12.83 3.67
C SER A 42 -0.85 -11.93 2.69
N PHE A 43 -1.71 -11.05 3.18
CA PHE A 43 -2.44 -10.05 2.38
C PHE A 43 -1.74 -8.69 2.30
N THR A 44 -0.80 -8.42 3.20
CA THR A 44 0.02 -7.19 3.19
C THR A 44 1.25 -7.40 2.32
N GLY A 45 1.07 -7.50 1.00
CA GLY A 45 2.18 -7.14 0.10
C GLY A 45 2.47 -5.65 0.22
N THR A 46 3.59 -5.19 -0.34
CA THR A 46 3.77 -3.77 -0.62
C THR A 46 2.56 -3.31 -1.43
N THR A 47 1.82 -2.30 -0.97
CA THR A 47 0.62 -1.81 -1.67
C THR A 47 0.82 -0.35 -2.07
N CYS A 48 0.24 0.02 -3.21
CA CYS A 48 0.25 1.39 -3.68
C CYS A 48 -1.13 1.74 -4.22
N ILE A 49 -1.73 2.77 -3.65
CA ILE A 49 -3.07 3.27 -4.01
C ILE A 49 -2.85 4.60 -4.73
N ALA A 50 -3.06 4.62 -6.03
CA ALA A 50 -2.94 5.83 -6.83
C ALA A 50 -4.15 6.76 -6.64
N SER A 51 -3.90 8.07 -6.69
CA SER A 51 -4.92 9.12 -6.76
C SER A 51 -5.45 9.27 -8.18
N SER A 52 -6.58 9.97 -8.34
CA SER A 52 -7.26 10.13 -9.64
C SER A 52 -6.33 10.78 -10.68
N GLY A 53 -6.22 10.16 -11.85
CA GLY A 53 -5.35 10.66 -12.92
C GLY A 53 -3.89 10.21 -12.83
N PHE A 54 -3.55 9.41 -11.81
CA PHE A 54 -2.22 8.81 -11.64
C PHE A 54 -2.29 7.30 -11.72
N LEU A 55 -1.15 6.69 -12.05
CA LEU A 55 -0.97 5.25 -12.07
C LEU A 55 0.14 4.90 -11.08
N CYS A 56 -0.14 3.88 -10.27
CA CYS A 56 0.86 3.26 -9.42
C CYS A 56 0.72 1.74 -9.58
N SER A 57 1.78 1.08 -10.03
CA SER A 57 1.77 -0.35 -10.32
C SER A 57 3.04 -1.03 -9.81
N SER A 58 2.90 -2.31 -9.48
CA SER A 58 4.01 -3.20 -9.09
C SER A 58 4.91 -2.63 -7.98
N PRO A 59 4.36 -2.14 -6.85
CA PRO A 59 5.19 -1.77 -5.71
C PRO A 59 5.88 -3.01 -5.15
N VAL A 60 7.20 -2.95 -5.01
CA VAL A 60 8.03 -3.99 -4.40
C VAL A 60 8.99 -3.29 -3.43
N TRP A 61 8.98 -3.74 -2.18
CA TRP A 61 9.90 -3.23 -1.16
C TRP A 61 10.94 -4.30 -0.82
N THR A 62 12.19 -4.05 -1.16
CA THR A 62 13.27 -5.03 -1.00
C THR A 62 14.54 -4.33 -0.54
N SER A 63 15.19 -4.85 0.51
CA SER A 63 16.49 -4.33 0.97
C SER A 63 16.51 -2.81 1.23
N GLY A 64 15.41 -2.25 1.69
CA GLY A 64 15.32 -0.82 2.03
C GLY A 64 15.08 0.11 0.84
N THR A 65 14.71 -0.43 -0.33
CA THR A 65 14.34 0.35 -1.53
C THR A 65 12.94 -0.01 -2.00
N LEU A 66 12.13 1.01 -2.31
CA LEU A 66 10.80 0.89 -2.90
C LEU A 66 10.94 1.00 -4.40
N HIS A 67 10.78 -0.12 -5.09
CA HIS A 67 10.64 -0.15 -6.54
C HIS A 67 9.16 0.01 -6.86
N VAL A 68 8.79 1.03 -7.63
CA VAL A 68 7.40 1.24 -8.02
C VAL A 68 7.30 1.88 -9.40
N THR A 69 6.35 1.44 -10.22
CA THR A 69 6.06 2.09 -11.50
C THR A 69 5.00 3.15 -11.32
N LEU A 70 5.36 4.40 -11.56
CA LEU A 70 4.49 5.56 -11.47
C LEU A 70 4.13 6.06 -12.88
N GLY A 71 2.92 6.57 -13.05
CA GLY A 71 2.49 7.15 -14.32
C GLY A 71 1.44 8.21 -14.13
N GLN A 72 1.14 8.94 -15.19
CA GLN A 72 0.20 10.05 -15.14
C GLN A 72 -0.67 10.09 -16.40
N SER A 73 -1.96 10.41 -16.26
CA SER A 73 -2.95 10.49 -17.35
C SER A 73 -3.84 11.74 -17.23
N THR A 74 -3.23 12.89 -16.97
CA THR A 74 -3.87 14.21 -16.76
C THR A 74 -4.14 14.99 -18.04
N GLY A 75 -3.74 14.47 -19.22
CA GLY A 75 -3.97 15.12 -20.51
C GLY A 75 -2.97 16.22 -20.86
N THR A 76 -2.00 16.54 -20.00
CA THR A 76 -0.93 17.52 -20.26
C THR A 76 0.44 16.88 -20.09
N SER A 77 1.44 17.28 -20.88
CA SER A 77 2.82 16.85 -20.68
C SER A 77 3.46 17.57 -19.49
N TRP A 78 4.13 16.79 -18.65
CA TRP A 78 4.88 17.30 -17.51
C TRP A 78 6.35 17.46 -17.87
N THR A 79 6.98 18.50 -17.35
CA THR A 79 8.43 18.73 -17.43
C THR A 79 9.01 19.00 -16.05
N GLY A 80 10.30 18.74 -15.85
CA GLY A 80 10.95 18.88 -14.54
C GLY A 80 10.37 17.96 -13.46
N VAL A 81 9.90 16.77 -13.83
CA VAL A 81 9.21 15.84 -12.92
C VAL A 81 10.18 15.32 -11.85
N SER A 82 9.80 15.47 -10.59
CA SER A 82 10.53 14.94 -9.44
C SER A 82 9.55 14.29 -8.47
N PHE A 83 9.71 12.98 -8.26
CA PHE A 83 8.92 12.21 -7.31
C PHE A 83 9.63 12.13 -5.98
N PHE A 84 8.87 12.19 -4.90
CA PHE A 84 9.40 12.07 -3.56
C PHE A 84 8.39 11.40 -2.63
N PHE A 85 8.92 10.69 -1.64
CA PHE A 85 8.16 9.95 -0.66
C PHE A 85 8.20 10.67 0.68
N VAL A 86 7.02 10.79 1.28
CA VAL A 86 6.78 11.42 2.57
C VAL A 86 6.40 10.31 3.56
N PRO A 87 7.29 9.98 4.52
CA PRO A 87 6.99 9.01 5.56
C PRO A 87 5.77 9.40 6.39
N SER A 88 5.00 8.42 6.86
CA SER A 88 3.88 8.70 7.76
C SER A 88 4.35 9.36 9.06
N GLY A 89 3.69 10.47 9.41
CA GLY A 89 4.03 11.30 10.56
C GLY A 89 4.95 12.49 10.24
N VAL A 90 5.44 12.60 8.99
CA VAL A 90 6.08 13.83 8.49
C VAL A 90 4.98 14.74 7.95
N ALA A 91 5.11 16.05 8.15
CA ALA A 91 4.16 17.01 7.59
C ALA A 91 4.20 17.01 6.06
N ASP A 92 3.01 17.00 5.44
CA ASP A 92 2.87 17.06 3.99
C ASP A 92 3.50 18.34 3.42
N PRO A 93 4.08 18.27 2.21
CA PRO A 93 4.63 19.42 1.53
C PRO A 93 3.52 20.43 1.19
N THR A 94 3.79 21.71 1.42
CA THR A 94 2.91 22.83 1.03
C THR A 94 3.43 23.55 -0.21
N THR A 95 4.72 23.42 -0.51
CA THR A 95 5.37 24.05 -1.66
C THR A 95 6.41 23.13 -2.29
N ALA A 96 6.63 23.30 -3.60
CA ALA A 96 7.62 22.54 -4.36
C ALA A 96 9.06 22.72 -3.85
N ALA A 97 9.39 23.84 -3.19
CA ALA A 97 10.71 24.10 -2.63
C ALA A 97 11.04 23.20 -1.42
N GLN A 98 10.04 22.62 -0.76
CA GLN A 98 10.27 21.76 0.41
C GLN A 98 10.81 20.37 0.05
N VAL A 99 10.75 19.98 -1.23
CA VAL A 99 11.21 18.68 -1.72
C VAL A 99 12.71 18.44 -1.47
N THR A 100 13.51 19.49 -1.32
CA THR A 100 14.95 19.39 -1.01
C THR A 100 15.25 19.24 0.49
N SER A 101 14.24 19.02 1.34
CA SER A 101 14.44 18.86 2.78
C SER A 101 14.87 17.44 3.15
N ALA A 102 15.69 17.29 4.20
CA ALA A 102 16.25 16.00 4.64
C ALA A 102 15.20 14.98 5.14
N ASN A 103 13.93 15.39 5.27
CA ASN A 103 12.84 14.56 5.78
C ASN A 103 12.03 13.85 4.68
N TYR A 104 12.30 14.14 3.41
CA TYR A 104 11.65 13.49 2.25
C TYR A 104 12.66 12.69 1.46
N VAL A 105 12.23 11.56 0.90
CA VAL A 105 13.11 10.72 0.06
C VAL A 105 12.79 10.96 -1.40
N ILE A 106 13.75 11.46 -2.15
CA ILE A 106 13.61 11.70 -3.60
C ILE A 106 13.81 10.38 -4.34
N ALA A 107 12.96 10.12 -5.34
CA ALA A 107 13.08 8.94 -6.18
C ALA A 107 14.24 9.08 -7.19
N SER A 108 14.93 7.97 -7.46
CA SER A 108 15.68 7.82 -8.71
C SER A 108 14.76 7.26 -9.80
N LEU A 109 14.79 7.86 -10.99
CA LEU A 109 13.93 7.46 -12.12
C LEU A 109 14.70 6.64 -13.14
N SER A 110 14.06 5.60 -13.65
CA SER A 110 14.57 4.75 -14.72
C SER A 110 13.51 4.56 -15.83
N PRO A 111 13.78 5.00 -17.08
CA PRO A 111 14.94 5.81 -17.50
C PRO A 111 14.97 7.17 -16.79
N SER A 112 16.16 7.76 -16.66
CA SER A 112 16.33 9.11 -16.10
C SER A 112 15.67 10.12 -17.04
N THR A 113 14.44 10.47 -16.72
CA THR A 113 13.59 11.35 -17.53
C THR A 113 13.09 12.47 -16.64
N THR A 114 13.10 13.68 -17.19
CA THR A 114 12.50 14.86 -16.54
C THR A 114 11.15 15.20 -17.15
N ASP A 115 10.80 14.59 -18.27
CA ASP A 115 9.59 14.88 -19.02
C ASP A 115 8.71 13.63 -19.08
N LEU A 116 7.44 13.78 -18.68
CA LEU A 116 6.48 12.69 -18.64
C LEU A 116 5.20 13.11 -19.38
N SER A 117 4.98 12.51 -20.55
CA SER A 117 3.77 12.75 -21.34
C SER A 117 2.56 12.07 -20.72
N SER A 118 1.35 12.56 -21.01
CA SER A 118 0.11 11.92 -20.56
C SER A 118 0.02 10.48 -21.08
N GLY A 119 -0.30 9.55 -20.20
CA GLY A 119 -0.37 8.11 -20.46
C GLY A 119 0.96 7.37 -20.30
N GLN A 120 2.07 8.07 -20.03
CA GLN A 120 3.38 7.42 -19.82
C GLN A 120 3.61 7.02 -18.36
N THR A 121 4.46 6.01 -18.22
CA THR A 121 4.89 5.45 -16.94
C THR A 121 6.41 5.47 -16.84
N VAL A 122 6.92 5.63 -15.63
CA VAL A 122 8.34 5.61 -15.28
C VAL A 122 8.54 4.74 -14.04
N SER A 123 9.65 4.01 -13.99
CA SER A 123 10.03 3.29 -12.78
C SER A 123 10.71 4.26 -11.83
N ALA A 124 10.23 4.31 -10.59
CA ALA A 124 10.73 5.15 -9.52
C ALA A 124 11.21 4.27 -8.36
N ASP A 125 12.46 4.49 -7.96
CA ASP A 125 13.11 3.77 -6.87
C ASP A 125 13.33 4.73 -5.71
N PHE A 126 12.75 4.44 -4.54
CA PHE A 126 12.92 5.24 -3.33
C PHE A 126 13.79 4.49 -2.32
N THR A 127 15.02 4.93 -2.11
CA THR A 127 15.93 4.34 -1.11
C THR A 127 15.63 4.89 0.27
N LEU A 128 14.81 4.19 1.07
CA LEU A 128 14.46 4.63 2.43
C LEU A 128 15.43 4.09 3.50
N ASN A 129 16.43 3.27 3.14
CA ASN A 129 17.40 2.73 4.08
C ASN A 129 18.08 3.83 4.93
N GLY A 130 17.98 3.70 6.26
CA GLY A 130 18.55 4.66 7.21
C GLY A 130 17.74 5.93 7.41
N THR A 131 16.58 6.07 6.77
CA THR A 131 15.59 7.08 7.17
C THR A 131 14.77 6.54 8.33
N SER A 132 14.62 7.35 9.38
CA SER A 132 13.76 7.02 10.51
C SER A 132 12.39 7.65 10.29
N GLN A 133 11.33 6.86 10.42
CA GLN A 133 9.98 7.40 10.50
C GLN A 133 9.90 8.26 11.78
N PRO A 134 9.23 9.42 11.78
CA PRO A 134 9.10 10.27 12.96
C PRO A 134 8.41 9.60 14.16
N THR A 135 7.78 8.44 13.95
CA THR A 135 7.24 7.57 15.02
C THR A 135 8.29 6.64 15.65
N GLY A 136 9.58 6.78 15.31
CA GLY A 136 10.68 5.98 15.85
C GLY A 136 10.83 4.59 15.23
N ALA A 137 10.16 4.34 14.09
CA ALA A 137 10.35 3.12 13.31
C ALA A 137 11.33 3.41 12.16
N ASP A 138 12.48 2.75 12.14
CA ASP A 138 13.38 2.87 10.99
C ASP A 138 12.79 2.15 9.78
N PHE A 139 12.99 2.70 8.58
CA PHE A 139 12.79 1.96 7.33
C PHE A 139 13.90 0.89 7.23
N SER A 140 13.70 -0.17 8.01
CA SER A 140 14.66 -1.24 8.21
C SER A 140 14.54 -2.28 7.12
N THR A 141 15.69 -2.81 6.70
CA THR A 141 15.82 -3.95 5.78
C THR A 141 15.56 -5.29 6.46
N ALA A 142 15.05 -5.28 7.70
CA ALA A 142 14.73 -6.50 8.43
C ALA A 142 13.38 -7.10 7.94
N PRO A 143 13.33 -8.42 7.70
CA PRO A 143 12.10 -9.11 7.32
C PRO A 143 10.93 -8.85 8.27
N GLY A 144 9.79 -8.48 7.69
CA GLY A 144 8.55 -8.22 8.44
C GLY A 144 8.39 -6.80 8.96
N THR A 145 9.31 -5.89 8.67
CA THR A 145 9.09 -4.45 8.94
C THR A 145 7.98 -3.94 8.03
N SER A 146 7.06 -3.15 8.61
CA SER A 146 6.02 -2.46 7.88
C SER A 146 6.20 -0.96 8.04
N ALA A 147 6.13 -0.23 6.94
CA ALA A 147 6.18 1.22 6.95
C ALA A 147 5.06 1.79 6.07
N SER A 148 4.80 3.10 6.17
CA SER A 148 3.74 3.74 5.39
C SER A 148 4.13 5.16 5.02
N GLY A 149 3.54 5.66 3.95
CA GLY A 149 3.73 7.05 3.55
C GLY A 149 2.98 7.41 2.27
N THR A 150 3.17 8.65 1.86
CA THR A 150 2.53 9.24 0.68
C THR A 150 3.58 9.59 -0.35
N ILE A 151 3.28 9.35 -1.62
CA ILE A 151 4.13 9.73 -2.75
C ILE A 151 3.55 11.00 -3.34
N TRP A 152 4.44 11.96 -3.52
CA TRP A 152 4.15 13.26 -4.10
C TRP A 152 5.02 13.48 -5.32
N VAL A 153 4.58 14.41 -6.15
CA VAL A 153 5.29 14.82 -7.35
C VAL A 153 5.31 16.34 -7.46
N VAL A 154 6.47 16.86 -7.81
CA VAL A 154 6.61 18.22 -8.33
C VAL A 154 6.82 18.14 -9.83
N TYR A 155 6.10 18.97 -10.56
CA TYR A 155 6.16 19.02 -12.01
C TYR A 155 5.79 20.41 -12.53
N ASN A 156 6.13 20.64 -13.79
CA ASN A 156 5.75 21.81 -14.54
C ASN A 156 4.84 21.39 -15.69
N THR A 157 3.92 22.25 -16.04
CA THR A 157 3.08 22.16 -17.24
C THR A 157 3.42 23.32 -18.16
N PRO A 158 3.03 23.30 -19.44
CA PRO A 158 3.21 24.45 -20.33
C PRO A 158 2.52 25.74 -19.82
N SER A 159 1.58 25.64 -18.87
CA SER A 159 0.80 26.77 -18.35
C SER A 159 1.19 27.20 -16.93
N ALA A 160 1.88 26.36 -16.16
CA ALA A 160 2.24 26.63 -14.76
C ALA A 160 3.48 25.83 -14.33
N SER A 161 4.33 26.44 -13.51
CA SER A 161 5.56 25.84 -12.98
C SER A 161 5.46 25.57 -11.47
N GLY A 162 6.18 24.56 -10.98
CA GLY A 162 6.25 24.24 -9.55
C GLY A 162 4.93 23.72 -8.97
N LEU A 163 4.14 23.01 -9.78
CA LEU A 163 2.94 22.34 -9.32
C LEU A 163 3.32 21.17 -8.42
N LEU A 164 2.55 21.00 -7.36
CA LEU A 164 2.74 19.95 -6.36
C LEU A 164 1.45 19.14 -6.29
N SER A 165 1.54 17.82 -6.32
CA SER A 165 0.38 16.94 -6.19
C SER A 165 0.72 15.63 -5.51
N GLN A 166 -0.22 15.15 -4.69
CA GLN A 166 -0.17 13.81 -4.12
C GLN A 166 -0.65 12.82 -5.18
N ILE A 167 0.19 11.82 -5.50
CA ILE A 167 -0.11 10.86 -6.57
C ILE A 167 -0.50 9.50 -6.05
N ALA A 168 -0.01 9.11 -4.87
CA ALA A 168 -0.30 7.80 -4.33
C ALA A 168 -0.07 7.75 -2.82
N THR A 169 -0.70 6.77 -2.17
CA THR A 169 -0.41 6.37 -0.80
C THR A 169 0.10 4.94 -0.83
N THR A 170 1.20 4.65 -0.14
CA THR A 170 1.81 3.33 -0.14
C THR A 170 2.00 2.79 1.27
N THR A 171 1.74 1.49 1.42
CA THR A 171 2.01 0.72 2.62
C THR A 171 3.08 -0.29 2.27
N LEU A 172 4.22 -0.18 2.92
CA LEU A 172 5.42 -0.94 2.64
C LEU A 172 5.53 -2.11 3.60
N LYS A 173 5.97 -3.25 3.08
CA LYS A 173 6.34 -4.40 3.88
C LYS A 173 7.56 -5.06 3.27
N GLU A 174 8.55 -5.32 4.11
CA GLU A 174 9.76 -6.09 3.76
C GLU A 174 9.42 -7.54 3.46
N SER A 175 9.75 -7.92 2.22
CA SER A 175 9.49 -9.22 1.61
C SER A 175 10.63 -10.21 1.85
#